data_AF-A0A7J6RHW7-F1
#
_entry.id   AF-A0A7J6RHW7-F1
#
_cell.length_a   1.000
_cell.length_b   1.000
_cell.length_c   1.000
_cell.angle_alpha   90.00
_cell.angle_beta   90.00
_cell.angle_gamma   90.00
#
_symmetry.space_group_name_H-M   'P 1'
#
loop_
_entity.id
_entity.type
_entity.pdbx_description
1 polymer ?
#
loop_
_entity_poly.entity_id
_entity_poly.type
_entity_poly.pdbx_seq_one_letter_code
_entity_poly.pdbx_strand_id
1 'polypeptide(L)'
;EIMTTGRIPMHSFYGMDMIAEVVAGISWVEACSVRVDFDGGAAENSYAFFVFFDSWRFTADEKQLNWLRKTLLSNEAQNATWLVAVSHVPAYSIGNHGKNQTVIDNILPILEKAKVDAYLSGHDHDMQVLTSNGGAPESGNSVVQIICGAGSRQEPVGKNPDSKRSKWAKGLVNGFAEHTMDNSTFVTRFVNGDDGTTLHTLTLTPRRDRRAVVVQKQALGFVSLGDWGDATGGLSATAKTLKSTLAARPWSAATQFIALIGDNFYENGVSNWDDPQFEDTFESHMDFGYDLPWYAVLGNHDYRQDALAQVIRTRINPSGRWQMPGRYFSPPIFHSGLLVSICAVFIDTQDLYQEGQLRFLRARLASSECQQATFIVVFGHHPVYSVGWHGDNDYMIRDVLPLLKRYSVDLYVSGHDYDLQWLQEDSLSFVVSGAASKERDTNYKPDAKQLVWSQGNVHGFTRHLATSSNLVTEFVDSETGSVLKSFSIPARNQPRVSTCPHCESPVLKQEDLAGVIRASLSPRMPNMNVSIYIVIAIVSYIATLESECVLLPKLMTI
;
A
#
# COMPACT_ATOMS: atom_id res chain seq x y z
N GLU A 1 27.32 1.39 31.88
CA GLU A 1 26.99 2.17 33.10
C GLU A 1 25.50 2.41 33.33
N ILE A 2 24.69 2.68 32.30
CA ILE A 2 23.23 2.93 32.48
C ILE A 2 22.47 1.69 33.01
N MET A 3 22.89 0.47 32.66
CA MET A 3 22.24 -0.76 33.16
C MET A 3 22.63 -1.15 34.60
N THR A 4 23.53 -0.42 35.27
CA THR A 4 24.06 -0.84 36.58
C THR A 4 23.75 0.10 37.74
N THR A 5 23.28 1.34 37.51
CA THR A 5 23.18 2.34 38.59
C THR A 5 21.81 2.99 38.80
N GLY A 6 20.83 2.77 37.92
CA GLY A 6 19.41 3.04 38.22
C GLY A 6 19.02 4.46 38.66
N ARG A 7 19.82 5.49 38.35
CA ARG A 7 19.45 6.91 38.56
C ARG A 7 19.97 7.78 37.42
N ILE A 8 19.11 8.68 36.93
CA ILE A 8 19.45 9.73 35.97
C ILE A 8 19.51 11.07 36.74
N PRO A 9 20.62 11.83 36.72
CA PRO A 9 20.65 13.19 37.23
C PRO A 9 19.91 14.14 36.27
N MET A 10 19.11 15.04 36.83
CA MET A 10 18.13 15.88 36.12
C MET A 10 18.74 17.08 35.34
N HIS A 11 19.99 17.00 34.91
CA HIS A 11 20.67 18.10 34.21
C HIS A 11 21.51 17.62 33.02
N SER A 12 20.84 17.20 31.95
CA SER A 12 21.41 17.17 30.58
C SER A 12 20.35 16.74 29.56
N PHE A 13 19.35 17.60 29.33
CA PHE A 13 18.38 17.45 28.24
C PHE A 13 18.90 18.16 26.98
N TYR A 14 19.81 17.55 26.22
CA TYR A 14 20.15 18.00 24.84
C TYR A 14 20.78 16.90 23.96
N GLY A 15 20.69 15.62 24.34
CA GLY A 15 21.34 14.51 23.60
C GLY A 15 20.52 13.24 23.42
N MET A 16 19.18 13.30 23.58
CA MET A 16 18.31 12.12 23.47
C MET A 16 17.89 11.78 22.01
N ASP A 17 18.07 12.69 21.05
CA ASP A 17 17.62 12.45 19.67
C ASP A 17 18.52 11.45 18.91
N MET A 18 19.82 11.36 19.23
CA MET A 18 20.74 10.41 18.57
C MET A 18 20.53 8.94 18.97
N ILE A 19 19.98 8.66 20.15
CA ILE A 19 19.69 7.28 20.57
C ILE A 19 18.38 6.78 19.93
N ALA A 20 17.45 7.69 19.57
CA ALA A 20 16.23 7.32 18.87
C ALA A 20 16.51 6.79 17.44
N GLU A 21 17.51 7.33 16.74
CA GLU A 21 17.82 6.94 15.35
C GLU A 21 18.56 5.61 15.22
N VAL A 22 19.46 5.27 16.16
CA VAL A 22 20.13 3.95 16.17
C VAL A 22 19.14 2.83 16.55
N VAL A 23 18.09 3.14 17.31
CA VAL A 23 17.02 2.19 17.65
C VAL A 23 15.97 2.08 16.54
N ALA A 24 15.80 3.09 15.68
CA ALA A 24 14.84 3.07 14.56
C ALA A 24 15.18 2.07 13.44
N GLY A 25 16.43 1.59 13.36
CA GLY A 25 16.86 0.53 12.43
C GLY A 25 16.57 -0.89 12.91
N ILE A 26 16.20 -1.07 14.17
CA ILE A 26 15.61 -2.31 14.68
C ILE A 26 14.10 -2.11 14.57
N SER A 27 13.45 -2.80 13.64
CA SER A 27 11.99 -2.79 13.60
C SER A 27 11.46 -3.50 14.84
N TRP A 28 11.27 -2.76 15.93
CA TRP A 28 10.36 -3.17 16.99
C TRP A 28 8.97 -3.07 16.39
N VAL A 29 8.54 -4.13 15.70
CA VAL A 29 7.11 -4.39 15.67
C VAL A 29 6.79 -4.72 17.12
N GLU A 30 6.29 -3.76 17.90
CA GLU A 30 5.77 -3.96 19.27
C GLU A 30 4.46 -4.77 19.22
N ALA A 31 4.40 -5.74 18.32
CA ALA A 31 3.28 -6.61 18.07
C ALA A 31 3.82 -7.98 17.67
N CYS A 32 3.24 -9.03 18.23
CA CYS A 32 3.65 -10.40 17.97
C CYS A 32 2.44 -11.32 17.95
N SER A 33 2.60 -12.49 17.35
CA SER A 33 1.59 -13.54 17.39
C SER A 33 2.15 -14.79 18.06
N VAL A 34 1.29 -15.48 18.81
CA VAL A 34 1.66 -16.72 19.51
C VAL A 34 0.58 -17.76 19.24
N ARG A 35 1.03 -18.93 18.77
CA ARG A 35 0.20 -20.13 18.71
C ARG A 35 0.37 -20.93 20.00
N VAL A 36 -0.74 -21.36 20.59
CA VAL A 36 -0.78 -22.20 21.78
C VAL A 36 -1.61 -23.43 21.46
N ASP A 37 -0.95 -24.58 21.27
CA ASP A 37 -1.60 -25.86 21.04
C ASP A 37 -2.23 -26.42 22.32
N PHE A 38 -3.36 -27.11 22.19
CA PHE A 38 -4.01 -27.76 23.32
C PHE A 38 -3.44 -29.15 23.58
N ASP A 39 -3.28 -29.50 24.86
CA ASP A 39 -2.77 -30.81 25.28
C ASP A 39 -3.66 -31.95 24.73
N GLY A 40 -3.02 -32.89 24.01
CA GLY A 40 -3.69 -34.08 23.43
C GLY A 40 -4.38 -33.86 22.08
N GLY A 41 -4.18 -32.73 21.40
CA GLY A 41 -4.82 -32.41 20.12
C GLY A 41 -4.31 -33.26 18.93
N ALA A 42 -5.14 -34.22 18.48
CA ALA A 42 -4.92 -34.98 17.23
C ALA A 42 -5.54 -34.32 15.97
N ALA A 43 -6.23 -33.18 16.12
CA ALA A 43 -6.90 -32.47 15.03
C ALA A 43 -6.12 -31.21 14.60
N GLU A 44 -5.95 -31.00 13.29
CA GLU A 44 -5.11 -29.94 12.69
C GLU A 44 -5.40 -28.50 13.17
N ASN A 45 -6.57 -28.23 13.75
CA ASN A 45 -7.04 -26.90 14.14
C ASN A 45 -7.13 -26.68 15.67
N SER A 46 -6.58 -27.59 16.47
CA SER A 46 -6.75 -27.62 17.93
C SER A 46 -5.78 -26.70 18.68
N TYR A 47 -5.90 -25.39 18.45
CA TYR A 47 -5.05 -24.38 19.09
C TYR A 47 -5.75 -23.03 19.24
N ALA A 48 -5.19 -22.19 20.11
CA ALA A 48 -5.49 -20.77 20.19
C ALA A 48 -4.38 -19.93 19.52
N PHE A 49 -4.77 -18.89 18.79
CA PHE A 49 -3.87 -17.95 18.14
C PHE A 49 -4.05 -16.57 18.78
N PHE A 50 -3.01 -16.09 19.45
CA PHE A 50 -2.96 -14.79 20.10
C PHE A 50 -2.27 -13.78 19.21
N VAL A 51 -2.79 -12.55 19.17
CA VAL A 51 -2.08 -11.39 18.64
C VAL A 51 -1.96 -10.33 19.73
N PHE A 52 -0.73 -9.88 19.96
CA PHE A 52 -0.40 -8.79 20.86
C PHE A 52 -0.06 -7.58 20.01
N PHE A 53 -0.57 -6.40 20.34
CA PHE A 53 -0.31 -5.15 19.63
C PHE A 53 -0.48 -3.95 20.58
N ASP A 54 -0.05 -2.75 20.16
CA ASP A 54 -0.16 -1.52 20.95
C ASP A 54 -1.30 -0.63 20.42
N SER A 55 -2.37 -0.54 21.20
CA SER A 55 -3.54 0.30 20.93
C SER A 55 -3.50 1.69 21.59
N TRP A 56 -2.37 2.14 22.12
CA TRP A 56 -2.17 3.50 22.66
C TRP A 56 -1.36 4.38 21.72
N ARG A 57 -0.14 3.96 21.32
CA ARG A 57 0.74 4.82 20.49
C ARG A 57 0.50 4.68 18.99
N PHE A 58 -0.05 3.56 18.54
CA PHE A 58 0.00 3.15 17.12
C PHE A 58 -1.36 2.90 16.48
N THR A 59 -2.45 3.41 17.08
CA THR A 59 -3.79 3.28 16.50
C THR A 59 -3.94 3.97 15.14
N ALA A 60 -2.96 4.77 14.69
CA ALA A 60 -2.87 5.40 13.38
C ALA A 60 -1.59 5.01 12.58
N ASP A 61 -0.78 4.07 13.09
CA ASP A 61 0.39 3.59 12.35
C ASP A 61 -0.04 2.53 11.33
N GLU A 62 0.03 2.90 10.05
CA GLU A 62 -0.32 2.01 8.96
C GLU A 62 0.50 0.72 8.95
N LYS A 63 1.75 0.72 9.43
CA LYS A 63 2.58 -0.49 9.49
C LYS A 63 2.00 -1.50 10.47
N GLN A 64 1.69 -1.08 11.70
CA GLN A 64 1.10 -1.95 12.70
C GLN A 64 -0.31 -2.40 12.29
N LEU A 65 -1.14 -1.50 11.75
CA LEU A 65 -2.48 -1.85 11.28
C LEU A 65 -2.43 -2.86 10.13
N ASN A 66 -1.50 -2.70 9.18
CA ASN A 66 -1.31 -3.65 8.08
C ASN A 66 -0.78 -5.00 8.56
N TRP A 67 0.17 -5.01 9.51
CA TRP A 67 0.62 -6.23 10.16
C TRP A 67 -0.56 -6.94 10.85
N LEU A 68 -1.34 -6.22 11.66
CA LEU A 68 -2.49 -6.77 12.39
C LEU A 68 -3.52 -7.38 11.44
N ARG A 69 -3.84 -6.69 10.34
CA ARG A 69 -4.74 -7.18 9.26
C ARG A 69 -4.21 -8.47 8.63
N LYS A 70 -2.95 -8.49 8.21
CA LYS A 70 -2.31 -9.63 7.56
C LYS A 70 -2.24 -10.84 8.50
N THR A 71 -1.80 -10.62 9.74
CA THR A 71 -1.64 -11.67 10.75
C THR A 71 -2.98 -12.29 11.12
N LEU A 72 -3.98 -11.48 11.45
CA LEU A 72 -5.30 -11.98 11.84
C LEU A 72 -6.01 -12.71 10.70
N LEU A 73 -5.77 -12.36 9.44
CA LEU A 73 -6.36 -13.02 8.27
C LEU A 73 -5.49 -14.12 7.65
N SER A 74 -4.35 -14.43 8.24
CA SER A 74 -3.51 -15.54 7.79
C SER A 74 -4.24 -16.88 7.90
N ASN A 75 -3.85 -17.86 7.08
CA ASN A 75 -4.41 -19.22 7.17
C ASN A 75 -4.23 -19.82 8.57
N GLU A 76 -3.11 -19.53 9.24
CA GLU A 76 -2.85 -20.00 10.59
C GLU A 76 -3.80 -19.39 11.62
N ALA A 77 -3.99 -18.07 11.62
CA ALA A 77 -4.95 -17.43 12.52
C ALA A 77 -6.41 -17.86 12.24
N GLN A 78 -6.76 -18.02 10.96
CA GLN A 78 -8.12 -18.35 10.54
C GLN A 78 -8.47 -19.82 10.71
N ASN A 79 -7.47 -20.72 10.82
CA ASN A 79 -7.66 -22.13 11.17
C ASN A 79 -7.66 -22.41 12.67
N ALA A 80 -7.24 -21.46 13.51
CA ALA A 80 -7.25 -21.63 14.96
C ALA A 80 -8.66 -21.92 15.49
N THR A 81 -8.78 -22.67 16.58
CA THR A 81 -10.07 -22.77 17.28
C THR A 81 -10.44 -21.41 17.87
N TRP A 82 -9.47 -20.74 18.50
CA TRP A 82 -9.65 -19.42 19.12
C TRP A 82 -8.72 -18.39 18.50
N LEU A 83 -9.24 -17.21 18.23
CA LEU A 83 -8.48 -16.04 17.80
C LEU A 83 -8.64 -14.95 18.86
N VAL A 84 -7.55 -14.63 19.55
CA VAL A 84 -7.55 -13.74 20.72
C VAL A 84 -6.65 -12.54 20.45
N ALA A 85 -7.21 -11.34 20.59
CA ALA A 85 -6.47 -10.08 20.52
C ALA A 85 -6.11 -9.61 21.94
N VAL A 86 -4.92 -9.06 22.11
CA VAL A 86 -4.44 -8.53 23.40
C VAL A 86 -3.78 -7.17 23.16
N SER A 87 -4.24 -6.15 23.88
CA SER A 87 -3.66 -4.82 23.85
C SER A 87 -4.08 -4.00 25.08
N HIS A 88 -3.53 -2.80 25.27
CA HIS A 88 -3.79 -1.99 26.46
C HIS A 88 -5.21 -1.39 26.50
N VAL A 89 -5.65 -0.75 25.41
CA VAL A 89 -6.84 0.14 25.35
C VAL A 89 -8.04 -0.54 24.69
N PRO A 90 -9.19 -0.65 25.38
CA PRO A 90 -10.40 -1.19 24.79
C PRO A 90 -11.07 -0.20 23.82
N ALA A 91 -11.97 -0.69 22.97
CA ALA A 91 -12.82 0.16 22.14
C ALA A 91 -13.93 0.82 22.96
N TYR A 92 -14.51 0.06 23.90
CA TYR A 92 -15.59 0.52 24.77
C TYR A 92 -15.28 0.17 26.23
N SER A 93 -15.60 1.09 27.13
CA SER A 93 -15.54 0.89 28.58
C SER A 93 -16.67 1.64 29.27
N ILE A 94 -17.17 1.11 30.39
CA ILE A 94 -18.09 1.83 31.30
C ILE A 94 -17.39 2.41 32.55
N GLY A 95 -16.07 2.30 32.61
CA GLY A 95 -15.22 2.91 33.61
C GLY A 95 -14.93 4.39 33.31
N ASN A 96 -13.86 4.91 33.89
CA ASN A 96 -13.55 6.34 33.83
C ASN A 96 -13.14 6.85 32.44
N HIS A 97 -12.54 6.01 31.58
CA HIS A 97 -12.04 6.47 30.28
C HIS A 97 -13.08 6.36 29.15
N GLY A 98 -14.11 5.51 29.31
CA GLY A 98 -15.20 5.41 28.35
C GLY A 98 -14.80 4.76 27.02
N LYS A 99 -15.42 5.22 25.93
CA LYS A 99 -15.12 4.74 24.58
C LYS A 99 -13.85 5.39 24.03
N ASN A 100 -13.04 4.61 23.30
CA ASN A 100 -11.90 5.12 22.55
C ASN A 100 -12.22 5.15 21.05
N GLN A 101 -12.43 6.35 20.50
CA GLN A 101 -12.85 6.51 19.11
C GLN A 101 -11.79 5.99 18.12
N THR A 102 -10.50 6.16 18.41
CA THR A 102 -9.44 5.70 17.52
C THR A 102 -9.35 4.18 17.45
N VAL A 103 -9.55 3.48 18.56
CA VAL A 103 -9.65 2.00 18.57
C VAL A 103 -10.91 1.56 17.83
N ILE A 104 -12.04 2.26 18.01
CA ILE A 104 -13.31 1.98 17.30
C ILE A 104 -13.15 2.14 15.79
N ASP A 105 -12.45 3.16 15.31
CA ASP A 105 -12.36 3.47 13.89
C ASP A 105 -11.31 2.61 13.19
N ASN A 106 -10.18 2.34 13.84
CA ASN A 106 -9.02 1.75 13.16
C ASN A 106 -8.76 0.28 13.49
N ILE A 107 -9.10 -0.17 14.71
CA ILE A 107 -8.75 -1.51 15.20
C ILE A 107 -9.97 -2.42 15.23
N LEU A 108 -11.07 -1.97 15.83
CA LEU A 108 -12.28 -2.77 15.97
C LEU A 108 -12.79 -3.34 14.64
N PRO A 109 -12.78 -2.62 13.50
CA PRO A 109 -13.21 -3.17 12.22
C PRO A 109 -12.31 -4.31 11.73
N ILE A 110 -11.00 -4.27 12.06
CA ILE A 110 -10.06 -5.34 11.75
C ILE A 110 -10.41 -6.58 12.57
N LEU A 111 -10.63 -6.42 13.88
CA LEU A 111 -10.97 -7.52 14.80
C LEU A 111 -12.32 -8.16 14.43
N GLU A 112 -13.33 -7.34 14.12
CA GLU A 112 -14.66 -7.79 13.71
C GLU A 112 -14.60 -8.53 12.36
N LYS A 113 -13.88 -7.99 11.39
CA LYS A 113 -13.69 -8.63 10.07
C LYS A 113 -12.96 -9.96 10.17
N ALA A 114 -11.93 -10.06 11.02
CA ALA A 114 -11.24 -11.31 11.27
C ALA A 114 -12.02 -12.30 12.16
N LYS A 115 -13.18 -11.87 12.69
CA LYS A 115 -14.02 -12.60 13.66
C LYS A 115 -13.21 -13.06 14.88
N VAL A 116 -12.42 -12.15 15.46
CA VAL A 116 -11.69 -12.34 16.72
C VAL A 116 -12.67 -12.67 17.84
N ASP A 117 -12.44 -13.73 18.61
CA ASP A 117 -13.37 -14.20 19.64
C ASP A 117 -13.35 -13.29 20.87
N ALA A 118 -12.15 -12.98 21.37
CA ALA A 118 -11.96 -12.15 22.56
C ALA A 118 -10.88 -11.09 22.34
N TYR A 119 -11.09 -9.89 22.90
CA TYR A 119 -10.14 -8.79 22.96
C TYR A 119 -9.84 -8.47 24.44
N LEU A 120 -8.63 -8.80 24.89
CA LEU A 120 -8.16 -8.63 26.26
C LEU A 120 -7.47 -7.28 26.44
N SER A 121 -7.80 -6.56 27.52
CA SER A 121 -7.23 -5.24 27.82
C SER A 121 -7.26 -4.87 29.31
N GLY A 122 -6.60 -3.78 29.70
CA GLY A 122 -6.42 -3.40 31.12
C GLY A 122 -6.38 -1.90 31.43
N HIS A 123 -6.82 -1.05 30.49
CA HIS A 123 -6.78 0.42 30.58
C HIS A 123 -7.62 1.02 31.71
N ASP A 124 -8.82 0.47 31.94
CA ASP A 124 -9.69 0.92 33.02
C ASP A 124 -9.42 0.09 34.26
N HIS A 125 -9.30 0.78 35.40
CA HIS A 125 -8.92 0.20 36.69
C HIS A 125 -10.08 -0.54 37.36
N ASP A 126 -10.80 -1.34 36.59
CA ASP A 126 -11.93 -2.16 36.98
C ASP A 126 -11.93 -3.47 36.15
N MET A 127 -12.98 -4.27 36.29
CA MET A 127 -13.16 -5.51 35.54
C MET A 127 -14.47 -5.47 34.77
N GLN A 128 -14.45 -5.81 33.47
CA GLN A 128 -15.63 -5.69 32.61
C GLN A 128 -15.70 -6.77 31.53
N VAL A 129 -16.93 -7.07 31.12
CA VAL A 129 -17.27 -7.81 29.90
C VAL A 129 -18.17 -6.93 29.05
N LEU A 130 -17.74 -6.64 27.83
CA LEU A 130 -18.52 -5.90 26.83
C LEU A 130 -18.57 -6.65 25.51
N THR A 131 -19.52 -6.28 24.66
CA THR A 131 -19.67 -6.81 23.30
C THR A 131 -19.69 -5.67 22.29
N SER A 132 -18.97 -5.82 21.17
CA SER A 132 -18.82 -4.75 20.19
C SER A 132 -20.14 -4.31 19.55
N ASN A 133 -21.12 -5.20 19.42
CA ASN A 133 -22.44 -4.90 18.87
C ASN A 133 -23.56 -4.79 19.93
N GLY A 134 -23.28 -5.08 21.20
CA GLY A 134 -24.28 -5.06 22.29
C GLY A 134 -25.15 -6.31 22.40
N GLY A 135 -24.91 -7.34 21.59
CA GLY A 135 -25.57 -8.65 21.69
C GLY A 135 -25.08 -9.48 22.88
N ALA A 136 -25.58 -10.71 23.02
CA ALA A 136 -25.11 -11.63 24.05
C ALA A 136 -23.69 -12.14 23.69
N PRO A 137 -22.75 -12.27 24.66
CA PRO A 137 -21.41 -12.79 24.40
C PRO A 137 -21.41 -14.17 23.74
N GLU A 138 -22.37 -15.03 24.10
CA GLU A 138 -22.42 -16.41 23.62
C GLU A 138 -22.93 -16.51 22.16
N SER A 139 -23.44 -15.41 21.60
CA SER A 139 -24.02 -15.40 20.24
C SER A 139 -22.99 -15.59 19.13
N GLY A 140 -21.69 -15.45 19.42
CA GLY A 140 -20.61 -15.56 18.41
C GLY A 140 -20.63 -14.48 17.33
N ASN A 141 -21.49 -13.47 17.45
CA ASN A 141 -21.73 -12.44 16.42
C ASN A 141 -20.96 -11.13 16.65
N SER A 142 -20.16 -11.04 17.71
CA SER A 142 -19.45 -9.79 18.08
C SER A 142 -18.15 -10.08 18.79
N VAL A 143 -17.18 -9.17 18.67
CA VAL A 143 -15.92 -9.26 19.44
C VAL A 143 -16.25 -9.03 20.91
N VAL A 144 -15.91 -10.00 21.76
CA VAL A 144 -16.10 -9.88 23.20
C VAL A 144 -14.90 -9.17 23.79
N GLN A 145 -15.11 -8.03 24.43
CA GLN A 145 -14.06 -7.28 25.11
C GLN A 145 -14.03 -7.66 26.58
N ILE A 146 -12.85 -8.06 27.05
CA ILE A 146 -12.59 -8.46 28.42
C ILE A 146 -11.59 -7.46 28.98
N ILE A 147 -12.03 -6.64 29.92
CA ILE A 147 -11.21 -5.62 30.57
C ILE A 147 -10.86 -6.12 31.97
N CYS A 148 -9.58 -6.12 32.32
CA CYS A 148 -9.08 -6.47 33.63
C CYS A 148 -7.91 -5.55 34.02
N GLY A 149 -8.23 -4.32 34.47
CA GLY A 149 -7.22 -3.35 34.93
C GLY A 149 -7.18 -3.18 36.46
N ALA A 150 -7.91 -4.01 37.21
CA ALA A 150 -8.05 -3.92 38.67
C ALA A 150 -6.90 -4.56 39.48
N GLY A 151 -5.72 -4.78 38.89
CA GLY A 151 -4.64 -5.53 39.55
C GLY A 151 -3.90 -4.78 40.67
N SER A 152 -4.02 -3.45 40.71
CA SER A 152 -3.33 -2.62 41.73
C SER A 152 -4.05 -1.32 42.07
N ARG A 153 -4.77 -0.73 41.10
CA ARG A 153 -5.61 0.44 41.32
C ARG A 153 -7.05 0.06 41.03
N GLN A 154 -7.99 0.68 41.73
CA GLN A 154 -9.41 0.42 41.58
C GLN A 154 -10.18 1.70 41.32
N GLU A 155 -11.14 1.63 40.42
CA GLU A 155 -12.05 2.71 40.10
C GLU A 155 -13.50 2.20 40.10
N PRO A 156 -14.49 3.08 40.35
CA PRO A 156 -15.89 2.72 40.26
C PRO A 156 -16.34 2.59 38.79
N VAL A 157 -17.27 1.68 38.55
CA VAL A 157 -17.97 1.54 37.26
C VAL A 157 -19.21 2.41 37.19
N GLY A 158 -19.69 2.74 35.98
CA GLY A 158 -21.02 3.34 35.79
C GLY A 158 -21.04 4.84 35.49
N LYS A 159 -19.96 5.41 34.95
CA LYS A 159 -19.90 6.84 34.57
C LYS A 159 -20.31 7.14 33.12
N ASN A 160 -20.67 6.14 32.29
CA ASN A 160 -20.89 6.32 30.84
C ASN A 160 -22.13 5.59 30.28
N PRO A 161 -22.70 6.06 29.13
CA PRO A 161 -23.98 5.60 28.57
C PRO A 161 -23.92 4.31 27.72
N ASP A 162 -22.77 3.66 27.57
CA ASP A 162 -22.62 2.42 26.77
C ASP A 162 -23.16 1.14 27.48
N SER A 163 -24.15 1.31 28.37
CA SER A 163 -24.79 0.22 29.13
C SER A 163 -25.33 -0.91 28.27
N LYS A 164 -25.70 -0.63 27.02
CA LYS A 164 -26.18 -1.65 26.06
C LYS A 164 -25.08 -2.67 25.69
N ARG A 165 -23.81 -2.24 25.70
CA ARG A 165 -22.65 -3.09 25.35
C ARG A 165 -22.09 -3.84 26.54
N SER A 166 -22.18 -3.26 27.73
CA SER A 166 -21.78 -3.91 28.97
C SER A 166 -22.68 -5.11 29.28
N LYS A 167 -22.06 -6.21 29.69
CA LYS A 167 -22.73 -7.45 30.09
C LYS A 167 -22.47 -7.77 31.55
N TRP A 168 -21.30 -7.38 32.02
CA TRP A 168 -20.94 -7.45 33.40
C TRP A 168 -19.82 -6.44 33.68
N ALA A 169 -19.81 -5.88 34.89
CA ALA A 169 -18.69 -5.08 35.35
C ALA A 169 -18.63 -5.05 36.88
N LYS A 170 -17.40 -4.90 37.40
CA LYS A 170 -17.14 -4.73 38.82
C LYS A 170 -15.99 -3.74 39.01
N GLY A 171 -16.28 -2.66 39.71
CA GLY A 171 -15.29 -1.70 40.20
C GLY A 171 -15.06 -1.84 41.70
N LEU A 172 -14.11 -1.06 42.23
CA LEU A 172 -13.78 -0.98 43.66
C LEU A 172 -13.45 -2.34 44.32
N VAL A 173 -12.83 -3.25 43.56
CA VAL A 173 -12.31 -4.54 44.04
C VAL A 173 -11.02 -4.83 43.30
N ASN A 174 -9.96 -5.23 44.01
CA ASN A 174 -8.74 -5.72 43.38
C ASN A 174 -9.00 -7.10 42.84
N GLY A 175 -8.41 -7.44 41.70
CA GLY A 175 -8.61 -8.75 41.13
C GLY A 175 -7.83 -8.99 39.87
N PHE A 176 -8.03 -10.19 39.33
CA PHE A 176 -7.44 -10.65 38.09
C PHE A 176 -8.43 -11.53 37.33
N ALA A 177 -8.15 -11.76 36.05
CA ALA A 177 -8.91 -12.67 35.22
C ALA A 177 -8.09 -13.94 34.96
N GLU A 178 -8.67 -15.11 35.24
CA GLU A 178 -8.15 -16.40 34.83
C GLU A 178 -8.79 -16.81 33.51
N HIS A 179 -7.98 -17.27 32.56
CA HIS A 179 -8.44 -17.73 31.25
C HIS A 179 -8.14 -19.21 31.09
N THR A 180 -9.16 -20.01 30.74
CA THR A 180 -9.02 -21.44 30.44
C THR A 180 -9.72 -21.72 29.13
N MET A 181 -9.06 -22.46 28.23
CA MET A 181 -9.59 -22.70 26.89
C MET A 181 -9.28 -24.12 26.40
N ASP A 182 -10.23 -24.69 25.68
CA ASP A 182 -10.14 -25.99 24.99
C ASP A 182 -10.80 -25.90 23.60
N ASN A 183 -11.00 -27.02 22.92
CA ASN A 183 -11.62 -27.03 21.57
C ASN A 183 -13.08 -26.55 21.51
N SER A 184 -13.74 -26.38 22.65
CA SER A 184 -15.18 -26.18 22.78
C SER A 184 -15.57 -24.97 23.60
N THR A 185 -14.72 -24.55 24.54
CA THR A 185 -15.01 -23.45 25.47
C THR A 185 -13.79 -22.57 25.69
N PHE A 186 -14.04 -21.27 25.84
CA PHE A 186 -13.11 -20.31 26.41
C PHE A 186 -13.80 -19.69 27.62
N VAL A 187 -13.36 -20.09 28.80
CA VAL A 187 -13.84 -19.63 30.09
C VAL A 187 -12.92 -18.52 30.61
N THR A 188 -13.52 -17.40 31.02
CA THR A 188 -12.85 -16.35 31.77
C THR A 188 -13.49 -16.20 33.14
N ARG A 189 -12.72 -16.37 34.21
CA ARG A 189 -13.15 -16.15 35.59
C ARG A 189 -12.52 -14.87 36.12
N PHE A 190 -13.34 -13.92 36.53
CA PHE A 190 -12.87 -12.76 37.29
C PHE A 190 -12.80 -13.14 38.76
N VAL A 191 -11.62 -12.99 39.35
CA VAL A 191 -11.29 -13.44 40.70
C VAL A 191 -11.03 -12.23 41.58
N ASN A 192 -11.62 -12.24 42.77
CA ASN A 192 -11.33 -11.25 43.81
C ASN A 192 -9.93 -11.50 44.36
N GLY A 193 -9.08 -10.48 44.33
CA GLY A 193 -7.70 -10.55 44.79
C GLY A 193 -7.55 -10.68 46.30
N ASP A 194 -8.58 -10.31 47.07
CA ASP A 194 -8.50 -10.33 48.55
C ASP A 194 -8.78 -11.72 49.13
N ASP A 195 -9.72 -12.47 48.55
CA ASP A 195 -10.22 -13.75 49.12
C ASP A 195 -10.26 -14.92 48.11
N GLY A 196 -9.90 -14.68 46.84
CA GLY A 196 -9.92 -15.69 45.78
C GLY A 196 -11.32 -16.09 45.31
N THR A 197 -12.38 -15.41 45.75
CA THR A 197 -13.75 -15.73 45.32
C THR A 197 -13.96 -15.33 43.86
N THR A 198 -14.76 -16.12 43.13
CA THR A 198 -15.12 -15.79 41.75
C THR A 198 -16.21 -14.74 41.73
N LEU A 199 -15.90 -13.58 41.16
CA LEU A 199 -16.81 -12.46 40.99
C LEU A 199 -17.75 -12.66 39.81
N HIS A 200 -17.24 -13.27 38.72
CA HIS A 200 -18.00 -13.56 37.51
C HIS A 200 -17.31 -14.63 36.67
N THR A 201 -18.09 -15.36 35.89
CA THR A 201 -17.60 -16.32 34.90
C THR A 201 -18.26 -16.05 33.56
N LEU A 202 -17.43 -15.82 32.54
CA LEU A 202 -17.81 -15.74 31.14
C LEU A 202 -17.43 -17.05 30.46
N THR A 203 -18.34 -17.65 29.70
CA THR A 203 -18.05 -18.82 28.88
C THR A 203 -18.39 -18.52 27.43
N LEU A 204 -17.41 -18.59 26.55
CA LEU A 204 -17.58 -18.42 25.10
C LEU A 204 -17.56 -19.79 24.41
N THR A 205 -18.16 -19.85 23.22
CA THR A 205 -18.03 -20.98 22.29
C THR A 205 -17.31 -20.52 21.01
N PRO A 206 -16.51 -21.39 20.34
CA PRO A 206 -15.74 -21.00 19.17
C PRO A 206 -16.64 -20.54 18.03
N ARG A 207 -16.25 -19.47 17.32
CA ARG A 207 -16.96 -19.04 16.12
C ARG A 207 -16.74 -20.02 14.96
N ARG A 208 -17.73 -20.88 14.70
CA ARG A 208 -17.68 -21.93 13.66
C ARG A 208 -17.63 -21.41 12.22
N ASP A 209 -18.05 -20.17 11.98
CA ASP A 209 -18.10 -19.57 10.63
C ASP A 209 -16.90 -18.65 10.32
N ARG A 210 -15.77 -18.77 11.04
CA ARG A 210 -14.60 -17.91 10.80
C ARG A 210 -14.14 -17.97 9.33
N ARG A 211 -14.15 -19.17 8.74
CA ARG A 211 -13.78 -19.44 7.33
C ARG A 211 -14.67 -18.75 6.28
N ALA A 212 -15.94 -18.46 6.58
CA ALA A 212 -16.87 -17.87 5.59
C ALA A 212 -16.52 -16.42 5.21
N VAL A 213 -15.69 -15.71 6.00
CA VAL A 213 -15.24 -14.34 5.70
C VAL A 213 -13.91 -14.28 4.94
N VAL A 214 -13.16 -15.38 4.90
CA VAL A 214 -11.80 -15.43 4.30
C VAL A 214 -11.83 -15.65 2.78
N VAL A 215 -12.96 -16.05 2.19
CA VAL A 215 -13.04 -16.33 0.74
C VAL A 215 -14.32 -15.74 0.11
N GLN A 216 -14.53 -14.43 0.23
CA GLN A 216 -14.88 -13.72 -1.00
C GLN A 216 -13.54 -13.36 -1.64
N LYS A 217 -13.29 -13.81 -2.87
CA LYS A 217 -12.11 -13.39 -3.64
C LYS A 217 -12.11 -11.86 -3.69
N GLN A 218 -11.40 -11.21 -2.77
CA GLN A 218 -11.15 -9.79 -2.80
C GLN A 218 -10.31 -9.58 -4.06
N ALA A 219 -10.93 -8.97 -5.06
CA ALA A 219 -10.31 -8.71 -6.33
C ALA A 219 -10.17 -7.20 -6.48
N LEU A 220 -9.03 -6.76 -6.99
CA LEU A 220 -8.76 -5.38 -7.32
C LEU A 220 -8.50 -5.32 -8.82
N GLY A 221 -9.38 -4.61 -9.52
CA GLY A 221 -9.34 -4.47 -10.96
C GLY A 221 -8.79 -3.10 -11.38
N PHE A 222 -8.14 -3.06 -12.53
CA PHE A 222 -7.90 -1.82 -13.28
C PHE A 222 -7.87 -2.11 -14.78
N VAL A 223 -8.09 -1.08 -15.59
CA VAL A 223 -7.99 -1.14 -17.06
C VAL A 223 -6.86 -0.24 -17.50
N SER A 224 -6.16 -0.60 -18.57
CA SER A 224 -5.16 0.27 -19.19
C SER A 224 -5.34 0.34 -20.71
N LEU A 225 -5.26 1.55 -21.26
CA LEU A 225 -5.37 1.85 -22.69
C LEU A 225 -4.50 3.06 -23.05
N GLY A 226 -3.65 2.94 -24.06
CA GLY A 226 -2.81 4.00 -24.61
C GLY A 226 -3.24 4.37 -26.03
N ASP A 227 -2.82 5.55 -26.50
CA ASP A 227 -2.98 5.96 -27.90
C ASP A 227 -4.45 6.00 -28.34
N TRP A 228 -5.29 6.46 -27.41
CA TRP A 228 -6.74 6.48 -27.51
C TRP A 228 -7.26 7.83 -28.06
N GLY A 229 -6.43 8.88 -28.06
CA GLY A 229 -6.83 10.26 -28.31
C GLY A 229 -7.28 10.63 -29.73
N ASP A 230 -7.58 9.66 -30.58
CA ASP A 230 -8.03 9.88 -31.96
C ASP A 230 -9.51 9.47 -32.08
N ALA A 231 -10.42 10.44 -32.01
CA ALA A 231 -11.86 10.19 -32.11
C ALA A 231 -12.30 9.68 -33.50
N THR A 232 -11.45 9.78 -34.53
CA THR A 232 -11.75 9.32 -35.89
C THR A 232 -11.35 7.87 -36.15
N GLY A 233 -10.53 7.28 -35.27
CA GLY A 233 -10.06 5.90 -35.34
C GLY A 233 -10.98 4.90 -34.62
N GLY A 234 -10.38 3.85 -34.07
CA GLY A 234 -11.04 2.75 -33.35
C GLY A 234 -11.64 3.12 -32.00
N LEU A 235 -11.54 4.39 -31.56
CA LEU A 235 -11.94 4.83 -30.23
C LEU A 235 -13.38 4.45 -29.86
N SER A 236 -14.33 4.57 -30.81
CA SER A 236 -15.73 4.23 -30.57
C SER A 236 -15.94 2.75 -30.26
N ALA A 237 -15.20 1.85 -30.93
CA ALA A 237 -15.26 0.41 -30.65
C ALA A 237 -14.68 0.12 -29.26
N THR A 238 -13.52 0.72 -28.95
CA THR A 238 -12.87 0.61 -27.65
C THR A 238 -13.77 1.09 -26.51
N ALA A 239 -14.37 2.27 -26.65
CA ALA A 239 -15.29 2.82 -25.66
C ALA A 239 -16.49 1.91 -25.40
N LYS A 240 -17.11 1.38 -26.46
CA LYS A 240 -18.24 0.43 -26.35
C LYS A 240 -17.83 -0.83 -25.57
N THR A 241 -16.70 -1.43 -25.91
CA THR A 241 -16.22 -2.67 -25.27
C THR A 241 -15.71 -2.44 -23.85
N LEU A 242 -15.10 -1.28 -23.59
CA LEU A 242 -14.72 -0.85 -22.25
C LEU A 242 -15.96 -0.70 -21.35
N LYS A 243 -17.02 -0.02 -21.83
CA LYS A 243 -18.30 0.07 -21.11
C LYS A 243 -18.88 -1.30 -20.75
N SER A 244 -18.91 -2.22 -21.71
CA SER A 244 -19.37 -3.59 -21.46
C SER A 244 -18.47 -4.34 -20.47
N THR A 245 -17.16 -4.12 -20.52
CA THR A 245 -16.19 -4.69 -19.56
C THR A 245 -16.47 -4.19 -18.16
N LEU A 246 -16.64 -2.87 -17.97
CA LEU A 246 -16.91 -2.27 -16.66
C LEU A 246 -18.27 -2.66 -16.08
N ALA A 247 -19.24 -3.04 -16.92
CA ALA A 247 -20.55 -3.53 -16.47
C ALA A 247 -20.52 -5.02 -16.06
N ALA A 248 -19.62 -5.82 -16.65
CA ALA A 248 -19.59 -7.27 -16.45
C ALA A 248 -18.93 -7.67 -15.12
N ARG A 249 -19.40 -8.75 -14.49
CA ARG A 249 -18.67 -9.37 -13.36
C ARG A 249 -17.43 -10.12 -13.87
N PRO A 250 -16.32 -10.15 -13.09
CA PRO A 250 -16.13 -9.53 -11.78
C PRO A 250 -15.77 -8.04 -11.81
N TRP A 251 -15.52 -7.47 -12.99
CA TRP A 251 -14.99 -6.12 -13.20
C TRP A 251 -15.84 -5.00 -12.58
N SER A 252 -17.16 -5.07 -12.69
CA SER A 252 -18.07 -4.07 -12.11
C SER A 252 -17.94 -3.89 -10.60
N ALA A 253 -17.45 -4.90 -9.88
CA ALA A 253 -17.22 -4.84 -8.44
C ALA A 253 -15.74 -4.65 -8.06
N ALA A 254 -14.81 -4.88 -8.99
CA ALA A 254 -13.39 -4.93 -8.70
C ALA A 254 -12.63 -3.70 -9.23
N THR A 255 -13.04 -3.13 -10.36
CA THR A 255 -12.30 -2.04 -11.02
C THR A 255 -12.28 -0.78 -10.16
N GLN A 256 -11.08 -0.29 -9.82
CA GLN A 256 -10.89 0.89 -8.98
C GLN A 256 -10.36 2.11 -9.74
N PHE A 257 -9.70 1.92 -10.89
CA PHE A 257 -9.20 3.01 -11.72
C PHE A 257 -9.00 2.57 -13.18
N ILE A 258 -8.82 3.56 -14.06
CA ILE A 258 -8.43 3.38 -15.45
C ILE A 258 -7.10 4.12 -15.66
N ALA A 259 -6.16 3.49 -16.36
CA ALA A 259 -4.86 4.07 -16.70
C ALA A 259 -4.83 4.45 -18.18
N LEU A 260 -4.65 5.74 -18.45
CA LEU A 260 -4.48 6.30 -19.80
C LEU A 260 -2.98 6.47 -20.07
N ILE A 261 -2.45 5.66 -21.00
CA ILE A 261 -1.00 5.44 -21.10
C ILE A 261 -0.33 6.33 -22.16
N GLY A 262 -0.76 7.58 -22.25
CA GLY A 262 -0.20 8.59 -23.14
C GLY A 262 -0.84 8.63 -24.52
N ASP A 263 -0.46 9.68 -25.26
CA ASP A 263 -1.06 10.10 -26.52
C ASP A 263 -2.58 10.25 -26.37
N ASN A 264 -2.91 11.11 -25.39
CA ASN A 264 -4.27 11.34 -24.94
C ASN A 264 -5.09 12.17 -25.93
N PHE A 265 -4.42 13.05 -26.70
CA PHE A 265 -5.07 13.89 -27.70
C PHE A 265 -4.22 13.98 -28.98
N TYR A 266 -4.74 13.41 -30.07
CA TYR A 266 -4.10 13.48 -31.39
C TYR A 266 -4.59 14.70 -32.20
N GLU A 267 -3.79 15.26 -33.10
CA GLU A 267 -2.43 14.85 -33.47
C GLU A 267 -1.33 15.56 -32.65
N ASN A 268 -1.67 16.63 -31.94
CA ASN A 268 -0.69 17.55 -31.34
C ASN A 268 -0.95 17.90 -29.87
N GLY A 269 -1.74 17.12 -29.15
CA GLY A 269 -2.11 17.46 -27.77
C GLY A 269 -3.15 18.58 -27.69
N VAL A 270 -3.21 19.22 -26.53
CA VAL A 270 -4.12 20.33 -26.21
C VAL A 270 -3.37 21.65 -26.14
N SER A 271 -4.06 22.74 -26.48
CA SER A 271 -3.48 24.08 -26.49
C SER A 271 -3.48 24.75 -25.12
N ASN A 272 -4.41 24.36 -24.24
CA ASN A 272 -4.57 24.88 -22.88
C ASN A 272 -5.51 23.96 -22.05
N TRP A 273 -5.74 24.28 -20.77
CA TRP A 273 -6.48 23.42 -19.82
C TRP A 273 -8.00 23.36 -20.06
N ASP A 274 -8.54 24.25 -20.89
CA ASP A 274 -9.95 24.32 -21.30
C ASP A 274 -10.11 24.05 -22.80
N ASP A 275 -9.15 23.34 -23.39
CA ASP A 275 -9.22 22.93 -24.79
C ASP A 275 -10.45 22.03 -25.03
N PRO A 276 -11.26 22.27 -26.08
CA PRO A 276 -12.46 21.50 -26.37
C PRO A 276 -12.24 19.99 -26.49
N GLN A 277 -11.01 19.54 -26.81
CA GLN A 277 -10.70 18.11 -26.92
C GLN A 277 -10.95 17.32 -25.63
N PHE A 278 -10.88 17.94 -24.44
CA PHE A 278 -11.28 17.27 -23.21
C PHE A 278 -12.76 16.86 -23.25
N GLU A 279 -13.63 17.70 -23.80
CA GLU A 279 -15.05 17.36 -23.94
C GLU A 279 -15.26 16.46 -25.17
N ASP A 280 -14.77 16.90 -26.33
CA ASP A 280 -15.04 16.29 -27.62
C ASP A 280 -14.45 14.89 -27.76
N THR A 281 -13.36 14.58 -27.06
CA THR A 281 -12.68 13.27 -27.12
C THR A 281 -12.83 12.49 -25.82
N PHE A 282 -12.52 13.08 -24.66
CA PHE A 282 -12.55 12.34 -23.40
C PHE A 282 -13.96 12.20 -22.83
N GLU A 283 -14.65 13.30 -22.52
CA GLU A 283 -15.95 13.21 -21.86
C GLU A 283 -16.99 12.53 -22.76
N SER A 284 -17.10 12.93 -24.02
CA SER A 284 -18.13 12.44 -24.94
C SER A 284 -18.01 10.94 -25.30
N HIS A 285 -16.79 10.38 -25.32
CA HIS A 285 -16.56 8.97 -25.68
C HIS A 285 -16.33 8.07 -24.47
N MET A 286 -15.84 8.61 -23.35
CA MET A 286 -15.38 7.84 -22.20
C MET A 286 -16.21 8.04 -20.93
N ASP A 287 -17.30 8.82 -20.97
CA ASP A 287 -18.27 8.84 -19.89
C ASP A 287 -19.26 7.66 -20.00
N PHE A 288 -19.16 6.74 -19.05
CA PHE A 288 -20.00 5.56 -18.94
C PHE A 288 -20.95 5.59 -17.73
N GLY A 289 -20.99 6.70 -16.98
CA GLY A 289 -21.75 6.82 -15.73
C GLY A 289 -21.11 6.13 -14.53
N TYR A 290 -19.80 5.86 -14.59
CA TYR A 290 -19.02 5.35 -13.46
C TYR A 290 -18.05 6.42 -12.95
N ASP A 291 -18.09 6.68 -11.65
CA ASP A 291 -17.20 7.63 -10.97
C ASP A 291 -15.87 6.96 -10.63
N LEU A 292 -15.11 6.59 -11.65
CA LEU A 292 -13.76 6.03 -11.53
C LEU A 292 -12.72 7.11 -11.85
N PRO A 293 -11.58 7.17 -11.14
CA PRO A 293 -10.46 8.00 -11.55
C PRO A 293 -9.77 7.43 -12.80
N TRP A 294 -9.47 8.31 -13.75
CA TRP A 294 -8.73 8.03 -14.99
C TRP A 294 -7.34 8.67 -14.86
N TYR A 295 -6.36 7.86 -14.45
CA TYR A 295 -4.99 8.31 -14.26
C TYR A 295 -4.25 8.36 -15.59
N ALA A 296 -3.86 9.56 -16.02
CA ALA A 296 -3.19 9.77 -17.29
C ALA A 296 -1.69 10.00 -17.14
N VAL A 297 -0.90 9.50 -18.10
CA VAL A 297 0.46 9.98 -18.40
C VAL A 297 0.47 10.68 -19.75
N LEU A 298 1.54 11.43 -20.02
CA LEU A 298 1.75 12.07 -21.32
C LEU A 298 2.48 11.12 -22.28
N GLY A 299 2.10 11.19 -23.55
CA GLY A 299 2.86 10.63 -24.67
C GLY A 299 3.52 11.70 -25.51
N ASN A 300 4.22 11.29 -26.57
CA ASN A 300 5.00 12.21 -27.39
C ASN A 300 4.13 13.16 -28.22
N HIS A 301 2.87 12.81 -28.53
CA HIS A 301 1.93 13.70 -29.22
C HIS A 301 1.39 14.80 -28.32
N ASP A 302 1.23 14.51 -27.01
CA ASP A 302 0.77 15.49 -26.02
C ASP A 302 1.76 16.65 -25.85
N TYR A 303 3.05 16.38 -26.10
CA TYR A 303 4.14 17.36 -26.03
C TYR A 303 4.26 18.31 -27.23
N ARG A 304 3.42 18.14 -28.27
CA ARG A 304 3.47 19.01 -29.47
C ARG A 304 2.75 20.35 -29.25
N GLN A 305 2.01 20.49 -28.16
CA GLN A 305 1.45 21.76 -27.66
C GLN A 305 1.68 21.88 -26.14
N ASP A 306 0.67 22.30 -25.36
CA ASP A 306 0.80 22.52 -23.93
C ASP A 306 0.55 21.23 -23.15
N ALA A 307 1.59 20.41 -23.00
CA ALA A 307 1.53 19.21 -22.16
C ALA A 307 1.17 19.52 -20.69
N LEU A 308 1.50 20.71 -20.17
CA LEU A 308 1.19 21.08 -18.79
C LEU A 308 -0.31 21.37 -18.60
N ALA A 309 -1.03 21.72 -19.66
CA ALA A 309 -2.47 21.91 -19.64
C ALA A 309 -3.23 20.69 -19.10
N GLN A 310 -2.78 19.48 -19.42
CA GLN A 310 -3.37 18.23 -18.92
C GLN A 310 -3.21 18.06 -17.41
N VAL A 311 -2.09 18.56 -16.84
CA VAL A 311 -1.90 18.63 -15.38
C VAL A 311 -2.77 19.72 -14.77
N ILE A 312 -2.84 20.89 -15.42
CA ILE A 312 -3.65 22.02 -14.96
C ILE A 312 -5.13 21.63 -14.93
N ARG A 313 -5.62 20.83 -15.89
CA ARG A 313 -6.99 20.31 -15.91
C ARG A 313 -7.38 19.64 -14.59
N THR A 314 -6.53 18.76 -14.06
CA THR A 314 -6.74 18.12 -12.75
C THR A 314 -6.65 19.13 -11.60
N ARG A 315 -5.78 20.13 -11.67
CA ARG A 315 -5.69 21.16 -10.61
C ARG A 315 -6.94 22.02 -10.53
N ILE A 316 -7.57 22.31 -11.67
CA ILE A 316 -8.82 23.08 -11.74
C ILE A 316 -10.02 22.23 -11.30
N ASN A 317 -10.04 20.93 -11.63
CA ASN A 317 -11.09 20.00 -11.22
C ASN A 317 -10.52 18.74 -10.54
N PRO A 318 -10.05 18.83 -9.28
CA PRO A 318 -9.36 17.73 -8.60
C PRO A 318 -10.27 16.55 -8.27
N SER A 319 -11.59 16.75 -8.23
CA SER A 319 -12.60 15.71 -8.04
C SER A 319 -13.13 15.12 -9.36
N GLY A 320 -12.64 15.59 -10.51
CA GLY A 320 -13.09 15.09 -11.81
C GLY A 320 -12.53 13.70 -12.13
N ARG A 321 -13.07 13.06 -13.18
CA ARG A 321 -12.57 11.77 -13.67
C ARG A 321 -11.14 11.87 -14.18
N TRP A 322 -10.78 12.97 -14.85
CA TRP A 322 -9.43 13.21 -15.36
C TRP A 322 -8.42 13.46 -14.23
N GLN A 323 -7.49 12.52 -14.03
CA GLN A 323 -6.53 12.54 -12.93
C GLN A 323 -5.08 12.51 -13.46
N MET A 324 -4.43 13.67 -13.41
CA MET A 324 -3.03 13.86 -13.75
C MET A 324 -2.43 14.94 -12.83
N PRO A 325 -2.25 14.68 -11.53
CA PRO A 325 -1.86 15.70 -10.54
C PRO A 325 -0.44 16.26 -10.75
N GLY A 326 0.38 15.57 -11.56
CA GLY A 326 1.70 15.99 -12.02
C GLY A 326 2.09 15.22 -13.28
N ARG A 327 3.25 15.54 -13.87
CA ARG A 327 3.78 14.78 -15.01
C ARG A 327 4.16 13.35 -14.65
N TYR A 328 4.65 13.18 -13.43
CA TYR A 328 4.88 11.89 -12.78
C TYR A 328 4.30 11.92 -11.37
N PHE A 329 3.71 10.82 -10.95
CA PHE A 329 3.02 10.74 -9.67
C PHE A 329 2.76 9.29 -9.25
N SER A 330 2.32 9.11 -8.02
CA SER A 330 1.85 7.82 -7.51
C SER A 330 0.65 8.11 -6.62
N PRO A 331 -0.55 7.63 -6.98
CA PRO A 331 -1.70 7.70 -6.09
C PRO A 331 -1.44 6.95 -4.77
N PRO A 332 -2.30 7.14 -3.75
CA PRO A 332 -2.35 6.24 -2.60
C PRO A 332 -2.45 4.77 -3.05
N ILE A 333 -1.95 3.86 -2.20
CA ILE A 333 -2.02 2.42 -2.50
C ILE A 333 -3.48 2.01 -2.67
N PHE A 334 -3.78 1.31 -3.77
CA PHE A 334 -5.11 0.76 -3.99
C PHE A 334 -5.28 -0.50 -3.15
N HIS A 335 -6.45 -0.68 -2.53
CA HIS A 335 -6.74 -1.83 -1.67
C HIS A 335 -8.08 -2.46 -2.02
N SER A 336 -8.11 -3.79 -2.12
CA SER A 336 -9.36 -4.56 -2.12
C SER A 336 -9.39 -5.44 -0.89
N GLY A 337 -10.23 -5.03 0.06
CA GLY A 337 -10.24 -5.56 1.41
C GLY A 337 -8.85 -5.48 2.08
N LEU A 338 -8.41 -6.58 2.67
CA LEU A 338 -7.21 -6.59 3.53
C LEU A 338 -6.03 -7.39 2.94
N LEU A 339 -6.26 -8.13 1.86
CA LEU A 339 -5.27 -9.07 1.31
C LEU A 339 -4.71 -8.67 -0.05
N VAL A 340 -5.31 -7.70 -0.73
CA VAL A 340 -4.91 -7.28 -2.07
C VAL A 340 -4.63 -5.80 -2.09
N SER A 341 -3.41 -5.45 -2.48
CA SER A 341 -3.01 -4.07 -2.69
C SER A 341 -2.11 -3.87 -3.90
N ILE A 342 -2.23 -2.70 -4.55
CA ILE A 342 -1.40 -2.32 -5.69
C ILE A 342 -0.74 -0.97 -5.42
N CYS A 343 0.59 -0.93 -5.50
CA CYS A 343 1.35 0.30 -5.65
C CYS A 343 1.44 0.64 -7.15
N ALA A 344 0.75 1.71 -7.56
CA ALA A 344 0.79 2.22 -8.93
C ALA A 344 1.71 3.45 -9.01
N VAL A 345 2.63 3.47 -9.97
CA VAL A 345 3.53 4.61 -10.23
C VAL A 345 3.44 5.01 -11.69
N PHE A 346 3.18 6.29 -11.95
CA PHE A 346 2.98 6.86 -13.28
C PHE A 346 4.18 7.77 -13.61
N ILE A 347 4.84 7.53 -14.74
CA ILE A 347 6.04 8.25 -15.17
C ILE A 347 5.86 8.89 -16.55
N ASP A 348 6.44 10.07 -16.71
CA ASP A 348 6.57 10.77 -17.97
C ASP A 348 7.83 10.28 -18.70
N THR A 349 7.61 9.47 -19.74
CA THR A 349 8.70 8.87 -20.52
C THR A 349 9.18 9.75 -21.66
N GLN A 350 8.47 10.84 -21.98
CA GLN A 350 8.87 11.80 -23.00
C GLN A 350 9.86 12.82 -22.43
N ASP A 351 9.66 13.25 -21.19
CA ASP A 351 10.56 14.15 -20.45
C ASP A 351 11.19 13.44 -19.24
N LEU A 352 11.85 12.30 -19.48
CA LEU A 352 12.35 11.41 -18.42
C LEU A 352 13.32 12.13 -17.45
N TYR A 353 14.12 13.07 -17.95
CA TYR A 353 15.16 13.78 -17.19
C TYR A 353 14.67 15.07 -16.54
N GLN A 354 13.36 15.35 -16.58
CA GLN A 354 12.80 16.42 -15.78
C GLN A 354 13.26 16.29 -14.32
N GLU A 355 13.71 17.40 -13.73
CA GLU A 355 14.38 17.39 -12.43
C GLU A 355 13.56 16.61 -11.38
N GLY A 356 14.19 15.55 -10.86
CA GLY A 356 13.64 14.76 -9.77
C GLY A 356 12.86 13.50 -10.18
N GLN A 357 12.48 13.27 -11.45
CA GLN A 357 11.65 12.11 -11.80
C GLN A 357 12.30 10.76 -11.49
N LEU A 358 13.54 10.51 -11.95
CA LEU A 358 14.23 9.25 -11.63
C LEU A 358 14.48 9.07 -10.13
N ARG A 359 14.68 10.18 -9.40
CA ARG A 359 14.79 10.18 -7.94
C ARG A 359 13.46 9.82 -7.29
N PHE A 360 12.35 10.39 -7.78
CA PHE A 360 10.99 10.08 -7.36
C PHE A 360 10.68 8.60 -7.59
N LEU A 361 10.94 8.08 -8.79
CA LEU A 361 10.70 6.68 -9.12
C LEU A 361 11.49 5.76 -8.18
N ARG A 362 12.78 6.03 -7.98
CA ARG A 362 13.62 5.30 -7.02
C ARG A 362 13.04 5.34 -5.61
N ALA A 363 12.74 6.53 -5.10
CA ALA A 363 12.24 6.71 -3.73
C ALA A 363 10.88 6.04 -3.53
N ARG A 364 9.96 6.16 -4.50
CA ARG A 364 8.63 5.56 -4.42
C ARG A 364 8.70 4.05 -4.49
N LEU A 365 9.49 3.50 -5.42
CA LEU A 365 9.67 2.05 -5.51
C LEU A 365 10.35 1.49 -4.25
N ALA A 366 11.27 2.23 -3.63
CA ALA A 366 11.92 1.85 -2.37
C ALA A 366 11.01 1.98 -1.13
N SER A 367 9.87 2.66 -1.25
CA SER A 367 9.04 3.01 -0.10
C SER A 367 8.43 1.76 0.55
N SER A 368 8.27 1.81 1.88
CA SER A 368 7.78 0.65 2.64
C SER A 368 6.37 0.22 2.22
N GLU A 369 5.56 1.15 1.74
CA GLU A 369 4.20 0.96 1.24
C GLU A 369 4.21 0.17 -0.07
N CYS A 370 5.07 0.54 -1.04
CA CYS A 370 5.19 -0.19 -2.29
C CYS A 370 5.86 -1.56 -2.09
N GLN A 371 6.88 -1.64 -1.24
CA GLN A 371 7.56 -2.90 -0.94
C GLN A 371 6.69 -3.89 -0.15
N GLN A 372 5.64 -3.41 0.54
CA GLN A 372 4.64 -4.25 1.23
C GLN A 372 3.37 -4.52 0.43
N ALA A 373 3.21 -3.89 -0.74
CA ALA A 373 2.06 -4.07 -1.62
C ALA A 373 2.06 -5.45 -2.28
N THR A 374 0.86 -6.01 -2.52
CA THR A 374 0.72 -7.30 -3.19
C THR A 374 1.32 -7.26 -4.59
N PHE A 375 1.11 -6.16 -5.34
CA PHE A 375 1.72 -5.89 -6.63
C PHE A 375 2.30 -4.48 -6.74
N ILE A 376 3.40 -4.32 -7.48
CA ILE A 376 3.92 -3.02 -7.93
C ILE A 376 3.77 -2.94 -9.45
N VAL A 377 3.05 -1.91 -9.92
CA VAL A 377 2.79 -1.66 -11.34
C VAL A 377 3.28 -0.27 -11.71
N VAL A 378 4.05 -0.16 -12.78
CA VAL A 378 4.56 1.12 -13.30
C VAL A 378 3.95 1.38 -14.67
N PHE A 379 3.49 2.61 -14.89
CA PHE A 379 2.84 3.07 -16.12
C PHE A 379 3.65 4.19 -16.74
N GLY A 380 3.85 4.15 -18.05
CA GLY A 380 4.53 5.20 -18.81
C GLY A 380 4.29 5.02 -20.30
N HIS A 381 4.38 6.08 -21.10
CA HIS A 381 4.00 6.00 -22.52
C HIS A 381 4.91 5.10 -23.37
N HIS A 382 6.23 5.33 -23.36
CA HIS A 382 7.17 4.58 -24.20
C HIS A 382 7.46 3.18 -23.62
N PRO A 383 7.49 2.12 -24.46
CA PRO A 383 7.87 0.78 -24.04
C PRO A 383 9.36 0.70 -23.66
N VAL A 384 9.72 -0.23 -22.78
CA VAL A 384 11.14 -0.63 -22.59
C VAL A 384 11.58 -1.49 -23.76
N TYR A 385 10.80 -2.53 -24.05
CA TYR A 385 10.98 -3.45 -25.16
C TYR A 385 9.74 -3.42 -26.04
N SER A 386 9.93 -3.53 -27.35
CA SER A 386 8.84 -3.64 -28.30
C SER A 386 9.27 -4.31 -29.60
N VAL A 387 8.36 -5.09 -30.18
CA VAL A 387 8.49 -5.64 -31.55
C VAL A 387 7.66 -4.87 -32.58
N GLY A 388 7.06 -3.77 -32.15
CA GLY A 388 6.32 -2.82 -32.97
C GLY A 388 7.25 -1.92 -33.81
N TRP A 389 6.64 -0.90 -34.41
CA TRP A 389 7.31 0.00 -35.36
C TRP A 389 8.50 0.74 -34.74
N HIS A 390 8.35 1.20 -33.50
CA HIS A 390 9.38 2.01 -32.83
C HIS A 390 10.47 1.13 -32.20
N GLY A 391 10.11 -0.08 -31.78
CA GLY A 391 11.03 -1.04 -31.19
C GLY A 391 11.49 -0.67 -29.78
N ASP A 392 12.53 -1.36 -29.31
CA ASP A 392 13.15 -1.11 -28.00
C ASP A 392 13.60 0.34 -27.80
N ASN A 393 13.45 0.83 -26.57
CA ASN A 393 13.79 2.20 -26.21
C ASN A 393 15.07 2.25 -25.35
N ASP A 394 16.15 2.78 -25.93
CA ASP A 394 17.49 2.76 -25.32
C ASP A 394 17.56 3.46 -23.96
N TYR A 395 16.89 4.61 -23.78
CA TYR A 395 16.95 5.33 -22.51
C TYR A 395 16.08 4.67 -21.45
N MET A 396 14.97 4.04 -21.83
CA MET A 396 14.16 3.23 -20.91
C MET A 396 14.94 2.00 -20.44
N ILE A 397 15.65 1.31 -21.34
CA ILE A 397 16.54 0.19 -21.02
C ILE A 397 17.69 0.64 -20.12
N ARG A 398 18.30 1.79 -20.40
CA ARG A 398 19.46 2.29 -19.64
C ARG A 398 19.09 2.80 -18.25
N ASP A 399 18.02 3.58 -18.12
CA ASP A 399 17.79 4.40 -16.93
C ASP A 399 16.58 3.95 -16.09
N VAL A 400 15.57 3.32 -16.71
CA VAL A 400 14.33 2.91 -16.01
C VAL A 400 14.35 1.42 -15.67
N LEU A 401 14.67 0.55 -16.63
CA LEU A 401 14.71 -0.90 -16.44
C LEU A 401 15.55 -1.34 -15.22
N PRO A 402 16.73 -0.76 -14.93
CA PRO A 402 17.49 -1.14 -13.74
C PRO A 402 16.73 -0.85 -12.43
N LEU A 403 15.93 0.21 -12.37
CA LEU A 403 15.09 0.52 -11.21
C LEU A 403 13.92 -0.46 -11.09
N LEU A 404 13.26 -0.78 -12.21
CA LEU A 404 12.16 -1.75 -12.22
C LEU A 404 12.64 -3.12 -11.71
N LYS A 405 13.79 -3.59 -12.20
CA LYS A 405 14.41 -4.85 -11.75
C LYS A 405 14.86 -4.78 -10.29
N ARG A 406 15.57 -3.71 -9.88
CA ARG A 406 16.10 -3.56 -8.51
C ARG A 406 15.02 -3.64 -7.44
N TYR A 407 13.86 -3.05 -7.70
CA TYR A 407 12.77 -3.00 -6.73
C TYR A 407 11.69 -4.06 -6.96
N SER A 408 11.99 -5.05 -7.82
CA SER A 408 11.09 -6.18 -8.09
C SER A 408 9.69 -5.72 -8.52
N VAL A 409 9.63 -4.77 -9.48
CA VAL A 409 8.36 -4.41 -10.14
C VAL A 409 7.79 -5.65 -10.82
N ASP A 410 6.47 -5.84 -10.76
CA ASP A 410 5.82 -7.01 -11.37
C ASP A 410 5.43 -6.74 -12.82
N LEU A 411 4.90 -5.53 -13.08
CA LEU A 411 4.32 -5.17 -14.37
C LEU A 411 4.71 -3.74 -14.74
N TYR A 412 5.27 -3.57 -15.93
CA TYR A 412 5.39 -2.27 -16.61
C TYR A 412 4.38 -2.21 -17.75
N VAL A 413 3.59 -1.14 -17.83
CA VAL A 413 2.54 -0.98 -18.84
C VAL A 413 2.79 0.30 -19.64
N SER A 414 2.76 0.17 -20.97
CA SER A 414 3.03 1.24 -21.93
C SER A 414 2.10 1.25 -23.13
N GLY A 415 2.19 2.30 -23.95
CA GLY A 415 1.53 2.43 -25.26
C GLY A 415 2.57 2.66 -26.36
N HIS A 416 2.40 3.74 -27.13
CA HIS A 416 3.30 4.26 -28.18
C HIS A 416 3.36 3.43 -29.45
N ASP A 417 3.54 2.13 -29.33
CA ASP A 417 3.36 1.21 -30.44
C ASP A 417 1.88 0.82 -30.55
N TYR A 418 1.33 1.02 -31.75
CA TYR A 418 -0.10 0.86 -32.04
C TYR A 418 -0.52 -0.61 -32.17
N ASP A 419 -0.08 -1.45 -31.23
CA ASP A 419 -0.37 -2.87 -31.17
C ASP A 419 -0.52 -3.32 -29.70
N LEU A 420 -0.74 -4.63 -29.52
CA LEU A 420 -0.84 -5.27 -28.23
C LEU A 420 0.32 -6.23 -28.06
N GLN A 421 1.07 -6.13 -26.96
CA GLN A 421 2.21 -7.00 -26.70
C GLN A 421 2.31 -7.42 -25.24
N TRP A 422 2.73 -8.65 -25.03
CA TRP A 422 3.27 -9.16 -23.78
C TRP A 422 4.73 -9.57 -24.00
N LEU A 423 5.63 -8.86 -23.33
CA LEU A 423 7.05 -9.19 -23.26
C LEU A 423 7.43 -9.53 -21.82
N GLN A 424 8.52 -10.26 -21.64
CA GLN A 424 8.98 -10.67 -20.33
C GLN A 424 10.50 -10.71 -20.25
N GLU A 425 11.04 -10.21 -19.13
CA GLU A 425 12.43 -10.41 -18.76
C GLU A 425 12.50 -10.78 -17.27
N ASP A 426 13.09 -11.94 -16.98
CA ASP A 426 13.10 -12.53 -15.63
C ASP A 426 11.68 -12.69 -15.06
N SER A 427 11.37 -11.99 -13.96
CA SER A 427 10.06 -11.98 -13.30
C SER A 427 9.24 -10.71 -13.59
N LEU A 428 9.77 -9.79 -14.39
CA LEU A 428 9.12 -8.54 -14.77
C LEU A 428 8.41 -8.75 -16.12
N SER A 429 7.10 -8.51 -16.14
CA SER A 429 6.32 -8.47 -17.36
C SER A 429 6.22 -7.04 -17.90
N PHE A 430 6.26 -6.92 -19.21
CA PHE A 430 6.02 -5.68 -19.94
C PHE A 430 4.77 -5.85 -20.80
N VAL A 431 3.88 -4.89 -20.75
CA VAL A 431 2.65 -4.86 -21.55
C VAL A 431 2.64 -3.61 -22.40
N VAL A 432 2.48 -3.79 -23.70
CA VAL A 432 2.15 -2.71 -24.64
C VAL A 432 0.66 -2.80 -24.92
N SER A 433 -0.06 -1.70 -24.66
CA SER A 433 -1.51 -1.55 -24.81
C SER A 433 -1.83 -0.28 -25.59
N GLY A 434 -1.15 -0.06 -26.72
CA GLY A 434 -1.24 1.17 -27.53
C GLY A 434 -2.23 1.11 -28.69
N ALA A 435 -3.13 0.13 -28.71
CA ALA A 435 -4.04 -0.10 -29.83
C ALA A 435 -5.47 0.44 -29.61
N ALA A 436 -5.64 1.43 -28.72
CA ALA A 436 -6.98 1.83 -28.28
C ALA A 436 -7.76 2.63 -29.33
N SER A 437 -7.08 3.38 -30.19
CA SER A 437 -7.73 4.06 -31.33
C SER A 437 -6.95 3.93 -32.65
N LYS A 438 -5.63 3.99 -32.61
CA LYS A 438 -4.80 3.64 -33.77
C LYS A 438 -4.40 2.18 -33.68
N GLU A 439 -4.24 1.53 -34.83
CA GLU A 439 -3.69 0.17 -34.93
C GLU A 439 -2.59 0.15 -36.00
N ARG A 440 -1.67 -0.81 -35.87
CA ARG A 440 -0.70 -1.14 -36.89
C ARG A 440 -0.41 -2.63 -36.82
N ASP A 441 0.12 -3.17 -37.92
CA ASP A 441 0.76 -4.48 -37.90
C ASP A 441 1.88 -4.55 -36.85
N THR A 442 2.07 -5.73 -36.27
CA THR A 442 3.15 -6.03 -35.32
C THR A 442 4.18 -6.92 -36.00
N ASN A 443 5.25 -7.32 -35.32
CA ASN A 443 6.34 -8.16 -35.89
C ASN A 443 7.31 -7.45 -36.85
N TYR A 444 7.73 -6.23 -36.54
CA TYR A 444 8.94 -5.67 -37.14
C TYR A 444 10.20 -6.41 -36.66
N LYS A 445 10.14 -7.05 -35.49
CA LYS A 445 11.22 -7.87 -34.88
C LYS A 445 10.66 -9.17 -34.26
N PRO A 446 10.18 -10.14 -35.04
CA PRO A 446 9.51 -11.33 -34.51
C PRO A 446 10.42 -12.23 -33.64
N ASP A 447 11.74 -12.15 -33.82
CA ASP A 447 12.73 -12.95 -33.09
C ASP A 447 13.26 -12.27 -31.82
N ALA A 448 12.59 -11.22 -31.32
CA ALA A 448 13.01 -10.54 -30.11
C ALA A 448 12.96 -11.47 -28.89
N LYS A 449 14.07 -11.58 -28.15
CA LYS A 449 14.25 -12.51 -27.04
C LYS A 449 13.18 -12.39 -25.94
N GLN A 450 12.71 -11.18 -25.69
CA GLN A 450 11.75 -10.86 -24.63
C GLN A 450 10.30 -11.07 -25.07
N LEU A 451 10.01 -11.21 -26.36
CA LEU A 451 8.65 -11.34 -26.85
C LEU A 451 8.03 -12.67 -26.39
N VAL A 452 6.86 -12.59 -25.76
CA VAL A 452 6.05 -13.77 -25.40
C VAL A 452 4.83 -13.88 -26.30
N TRP A 453 4.17 -12.76 -26.58
CA TRP A 453 3.01 -12.70 -27.46
C TRP A 453 2.81 -11.28 -27.99
N SER A 454 2.35 -11.13 -29.22
CA SER A 454 1.92 -9.86 -29.80
C SER A 454 0.74 -10.05 -30.74
N GLN A 455 -0.01 -8.98 -30.94
CA GLN A 455 -1.09 -8.88 -31.92
C GLN A 455 -1.17 -7.45 -32.46
N GLY A 456 -0.96 -7.31 -33.77
CA GLY A 456 -1.22 -6.09 -34.53
C GLY A 456 -2.51 -6.20 -35.34
N ASN A 457 -2.84 -5.15 -36.07
CA ASN A 457 -4.06 -5.04 -36.90
C ASN A 457 -5.36 -5.30 -36.13
N VAL A 458 -5.39 -4.92 -34.85
CA VAL A 458 -6.57 -5.00 -33.98
C VAL A 458 -6.64 -3.75 -33.13
N HIS A 459 -7.85 -3.26 -32.88
CA HIS A 459 -8.07 -2.32 -31.79
C HIS A 459 -8.25 -3.08 -30.48
N GLY A 460 -7.71 -2.56 -29.39
CA GLY A 460 -7.81 -3.25 -28.12
C GLY A 460 -7.20 -2.50 -26.95
N PHE A 461 -7.38 -3.10 -25.78
CA PHE A 461 -6.86 -2.60 -24.52
C PHE A 461 -6.56 -3.77 -23.58
N THR A 462 -6.03 -3.48 -22.39
CA THR A 462 -5.80 -4.51 -21.37
C THR A 462 -6.60 -4.26 -20.10
N ARG A 463 -7.00 -5.36 -19.45
CA ARG A 463 -7.66 -5.33 -18.14
C ARG A 463 -6.95 -6.26 -17.19
N HIS A 464 -6.88 -5.85 -15.93
CA HIS A 464 -6.01 -6.46 -14.94
C HIS A 464 -6.79 -6.74 -13.66
N LEU A 465 -6.74 -7.99 -13.18
CA LEU A 465 -7.45 -8.42 -11.97
C LEU A 465 -6.46 -9.03 -10.98
N ALA A 466 -6.17 -8.30 -9.92
CA ALA A 466 -5.38 -8.76 -8.80
C ALA A 466 -6.23 -9.49 -7.76
N THR A 467 -5.72 -10.62 -7.28
CA THR A 467 -6.18 -11.34 -6.10
C THR A 467 -5.04 -11.43 -5.09
N SER A 468 -5.26 -12.06 -3.94
CA SER A 468 -4.18 -12.34 -2.98
C SER A 468 -3.13 -13.31 -3.52
N SER A 469 -3.41 -13.99 -4.64
CA SER A 469 -2.56 -15.05 -5.19
C SER A 469 -1.92 -14.69 -6.52
N ASN A 470 -2.54 -13.83 -7.34
CA ASN A 470 -2.08 -13.52 -8.68
C ASN A 470 -2.64 -12.20 -9.21
N LEU A 471 -1.93 -11.61 -10.16
CA LEU A 471 -2.36 -10.52 -11.03
C LEU A 471 -2.58 -11.10 -12.43
N VAL A 472 -3.84 -11.23 -12.83
CA VAL A 472 -4.21 -11.69 -14.17
C VAL A 472 -4.32 -10.49 -15.10
N THR A 473 -3.65 -10.53 -16.24
CA THR A 473 -3.78 -9.54 -17.31
C THR A 473 -4.42 -10.19 -18.53
N GLU A 474 -5.42 -9.52 -19.10
CA GLU A 474 -6.13 -9.95 -20.30
C GLU A 474 -6.06 -8.86 -21.37
N PHE A 475 -5.68 -9.24 -22.58
CA PHE A 475 -5.73 -8.42 -23.79
C PHE A 475 -7.10 -8.60 -24.44
N VAL A 476 -7.82 -7.51 -24.64
CA VAL A 476 -9.20 -7.51 -25.10
C VAL A 476 -9.29 -6.85 -26.46
N ASP A 477 -9.92 -7.54 -27.40
CA ASP A 477 -10.30 -7.01 -28.71
C ASP A 477 -11.47 -6.04 -28.56
N SER A 478 -11.29 -4.81 -29.04
CA SER A 478 -12.29 -3.75 -28.97
C SER A 478 -13.49 -3.96 -29.90
N GLU A 479 -13.35 -4.70 -30.99
CA GLU A 479 -14.45 -4.99 -31.92
C GLU A 479 -15.34 -6.12 -31.41
N THR A 480 -14.72 -7.21 -30.96
CA THR A 480 -15.43 -8.44 -30.57
C THR A 480 -15.70 -8.56 -29.07
N GLY A 481 -14.94 -7.86 -28.23
CA GLY A 481 -14.92 -8.02 -26.78
C GLY A 481 -14.26 -9.32 -26.29
N SER A 482 -13.64 -10.07 -27.20
CA SER A 482 -12.98 -11.34 -26.89
C SER A 482 -11.64 -11.12 -26.21
N VAL A 483 -11.27 -12.05 -25.32
CA VAL A 483 -9.91 -12.09 -24.76
C VAL A 483 -9.00 -12.74 -25.79
N LEU A 484 -8.07 -11.97 -26.34
CA LEU A 484 -7.07 -12.41 -27.32
C LEU A 484 -5.95 -13.22 -26.65
N LYS A 485 -5.53 -12.77 -25.47
CA LYS A 485 -4.48 -13.39 -24.67
C LYS A 485 -4.69 -13.11 -23.19
N SER A 486 -4.27 -14.05 -22.35
CA SER A 486 -4.22 -13.87 -20.90
C SER A 486 -2.93 -14.44 -20.33
N PHE A 487 -2.42 -13.80 -19.28
CA PHE A 487 -1.33 -14.33 -18.46
C PHE A 487 -1.53 -13.94 -16.99
N SER A 488 -0.83 -14.64 -16.09
CA SER A 488 -0.91 -14.37 -14.65
C SER A 488 0.46 -14.24 -14.02
N ILE A 489 0.66 -13.19 -13.22
CA ILE A 489 1.85 -13.01 -12.39
C ILE A 489 1.49 -13.48 -10.96
N PRO A 490 2.22 -14.43 -10.36
CA PRO A 490 1.96 -14.85 -8.99
C PRO A 490 2.28 -13.73 -8.00
N ALA A 491 1.47 -13.61 -6.93
CA ALA A 491 1.79 -12.74 -5.81
C ALA A 491 3.09 -13.21 -5.13
N ARG A 492 3.94 -12.27 -4.74
CA ARG A 492 5.20 -12.59 -4.08
C ARG A 492 4.95 -12.93 -2.61
N ASN A 493 5.38 -14.12 -2.18
CA ASN A 493 5.25 -14.60 -0.78
C ASN A 493 6.38 -14.10 0.15
N GLN A 494 7.30 -13.28 -0.36
CA GLN A 494 8.50 -12.81 0.34
C GLN A 494 8.65 -11.29 0.18
N PRO A 495 9.32 -10.58 1.11
CA PRO A 495 9.63 -9.17 0.95
C PRO A 495 10.36 -8.92 -0.36
N ARG A 496 9.88 -7.96 -1.17
CA ARG A 496 10.41 -7.60 -2.50
C ARG A 496 11.87 -7.16 -2.48
N VAL A 497 12.32 -6.64 -1.34
CA VAL A 497 13.72 -6.40 -1.01
C VAL A 497 13.93 -6.87 0.43
N SER A 498 14.61 -8.00 0.63
CA SER A 498 15.32 -8.25 1.88
C SER A 498 16.43 -7.21 1.95
N THR A 499 16.41 -6.32 2.94
CA THR A 499 17.56 -5.51 3.42
C THR A 499 18.59 -5.14 2.35
N CYS A 500 18.58 -3.89 1.86
CA CYS A 500 19.58 -3.29 0.96
C CYS A 500 20.88 -4.12 0.82
N PRO A 501 20.95 -5.06 -0.13
CA PRO A 501 22.17 -5.80 -0.37
C PRO A 501 23.08 -4.82 -1.12
N HIS A 502 24.02 -4.24 -0.39
CA HIS A 502 24.96 -3.20 -0.84
C HIS A 502 24.35 -1.80 -0.99
N CYS A 503 24.45 -1.01 0.09
CA CYS A 503 24.82 0.40 -0.02
C CYS A 503 26.26 0.53 -0.57
N GLU A 504 26.57 -0.09 -1.71
CA GLU A 504 27.65 0.42 -2.55
C GLU A 504 27.04 1.58 -3.33
N SER A 505 27.24 2.77 -2.79
CA SER A 505 27.14 3.98 -3.60
C SER A 505 28.05 3.80 -4.82
N PRO A 506 27.70 4.34 -6.00
CA PRO A 506 28.74 4.75 -6.92
C PRO A 506 29.49 5.86 -6.17
N VAL A 507 30.57 5.49 -5.49
CA VAL A 507 31.57 6.44 -5.04
C VAL A 507 32.05 7.11 -6.32
N LEU A 508 31.49 8.29 -6.62
CA LEU A 508 32.19 9.29 -7.41
C LEU A 508 33.58 9.36 -6.78
N LYS A 509 34.60 8.94 -7.53
CA LYS A 509 35.96 8.92 -7.04
C LYS A 509 36.24 10.33 -6.50
N GLN A 510 36.98 10.41 -5.40
CA GLN A 510 37.34 11.65 -4.70
C GLN A 510 37.93 12.73 -5.64
N GLU A 511 38.37 12.33 -6.83
CA GLU A 511 38.84 13.15 -7.94
C GLU A 511 37.75 14.03 -8.58
N ASP A 512 36.47 13.62 -8.59
CA ASP A 512 35.37 14.39 -9.19
C ASP A 512 34.87 15.54 -8.30
N LEU A 513 34.96 15.40 -6.97
CA LEU A 513 34.59 16.46 -6.03
C LEU A 513 35.55 17.67 -6.15
N ALA A 514 36.83 17.41 -6.43
CA ALA A 514 37.81 18.44 -6.72
C ALA A 514 37.61 19.13 -8.08
N GLY A 515 36.89 18.49 -9.01
CA GLY A 515 36.48 19.07 -10.29
C GLY A 515 35.30 20.02 -10.14
N VAL A 516 34.28 19.64 -9.37
CA VAL A 516 33.09 20.46 -9.08
C VAL A 516 33.46 21.70 -8.26
N ILE A 517 34.30 21.57 -7.24
CA ILE A 517 34.77 22.71 -6.44
C ILE A 517 35.62 23.69 -7.29
N ARG A 518 36.39 23.18 -8.28
CA ARG A 518 37.16 24.03 -9.21
C ARG A 518 36.27 24.75 -10.23
N ALA A 519 35.17 24.14 -10.67
CA ALA A 519 34.24 24.76 -11.60
C ALA A 519 33.40 25.88 -10.96
N SER A 520 33.13 25.80 -9.65
CA SER A 520 32.35 26.81 -8.92
C SER A 520 33.16 28.02 -8.42
N LEU A 521 34.50 27.95 -8.46
CA LEU A 521 35.40 29.05 -8.06
C LEU A 521 35.96 29.77 -9.29
N SER A 522 35.09 30.39 -10.09
CA SER A 522 35.50 31.37 -11.10
C SER A 522 35.79 32.73 -10.45
N PRO A 523 36.91 33.42 -10.75
CA PRO A 523 37.38 34.57 -10.01
C PRO A 523 36.70 35.86 -10.48
N ARG A 524 35.42 36.04 -10.18
CA ARG A 524 34.72 37.33 -10.40
C ARG A 524 33.62 37.61 -9.37
N MET A 525 33.96 37.76 -8.10
CA MET A 525 33.22 38.65 -7.17
C MET A 525 34.16 39.12 -6.06
N PRO A 526 34.50 40.43 -5.97
CA PRO A 526 35.19 40.97 -4.81
C PRO A 526 34.16 41.28 -3.71
N ASN A 527 34.47 40.86 -2.48
CA ASN A 527 33.77 41.17 -1.23
C ASN A 527 32.49 40.37 -0.91
N MET A 528 32.64 39.08 -0.65
CA MET A 528 31.72 38.34 0.23
C MET A 528 32.42 37.12 0.84
N ASN A 529 32.22 36.90 2.15
CA ASN A 529 32.91 35.89 2.96
C ASN A 529 32.82 34.47 2.34
N VAL A 530 33.95 33.97 1.85
CA VAL A 530 34.13 32.61 1.30
C VAL A 530 33.65 31.53 2.28
N SER A 531 33.72 31.80 3.58
CA SER A 531 33.24 30.93 4.65
C SER A 531 31.73 30.65 4.59
N ILE A 532 30.92 31.59 4.09
CA ILE A 532 29.46 31.43 4.01
C ILE A 532 29.07 30.51 2.85
N TYR A 533 29.76 30.58 1.71
CA TYR A 533 29.51 29.66 0.59
C TYR A 533 29.95 28.24 0.90
N ILE A 534 31.04 28.07 1.65
CA ILE A 534 31.47 26.75 2.13
C ILE A 534 30.44 26.19 3.11
N VAL A 535 29.93 27.01 4.03
CA VAL A 535 28.88 26.58 4.97
C VAL A 535 27.56 26.30 4.25
N ILE A 536 27.14 27.11 3.28
CA ILE A 536 25.92 26.85 2.49
C ILE A 536 26.08 25.61 1.61
N ALA A 537 27.23 25.41 0.97
CA ALA A 537 27.50 24.22 0.18
C ALA A 537 27.56 22.96 1.06
N ILE A 538 28.17 23.05 2.25
CA ILE A 538 28.20 21.97 3.24
C ILE A 538 26.79 21.71 3.79
N VAL A 539 26.01 22.74 4.10
CA VAL A 539 24.62 22.60 4.61
C VAL A 539 23.69 22.07 3.52
N SER A 540 23.83 22.48 2.26
CA SER A 540 23.09 21.93 1.13
C SER A 540 23.50 20.48 0.83
N TYR A 541 24.77 20.13 1.03
CA TYR A 541 25.31 18.77 0.92
C TYR A 541 24.87 17.87 2.09
N ILE A 542 24.81 18.40 3.32
CA ILE A 542 24.26 17.72 4.52
C ILE A 542 22.76 17.50 4.35
N ALA A 543 22.01 18.49 3.85
CA ALA A 543 20.58 18.36 3.55
C ALA A 543 20.29 17.35 2.43
N THR A 544 21.28 17.03 1.57
CA THR A 544 21.16 15.93 0.61
C THR A 544 21.55 14.58 1.21
N LEU A 545 22.44 14.54 2.20
CA LEU A 545 22.89 13.32 2.89
C LEU A 545 21.96 12.85 4.02
N GLU A 546 21.16 13.72 4.64
CA GLU A 546 20.15 13.31 5.64
C GLU A 546 19.02 12.44 5.05
N SER A 547 18.98 12.26 3.73
CA SER A 547 18.11 11.29 3.05
C SER A 547 18.73 9.88 2.92
N GLU A 548 19.98 9.68 3.36
CA GLU A 548 20.68 8.39 3.29
C GLU A 548 21.28 8.02 4.66
N CYS A 549 20.62 7.08 5.35
CA CYS A 549 21.17 6.39 6.51
C CYS A 549 22.48 5.68 6.12
N VAL A 550 23.63 6.24 6.51
CA VAL A 550 24.84 5.59 7.06
C VAL A 550 26.00 6.60 6.94
N LEU A 551 26.28 7.39 7.99
CA LEU A 551 27.62 7.96 8.23
C LEU A 551 27.81 8.68 9.59
N LEU A 552 27.12 8.29 10.66
CA LEU A 552 27.35 8.94 11.96
C LEU A 552 28.66 8.56 12.69
N PRO A 553 29.25 7.35 12.58
CA PRO A 553 30.42 7.03 13.41
C PRO A 553 31.77 7.60 12.94
N LYS A 554 31.89 8.13 11.71
CA LYS A 554 33.18 8.64 11.17
C LYS A 554 33.28 10.17 11.11
N LEU A 555 32.17 10.89 11.32
CA LEU A 555 32.13 12.36 11.27
C LEU A 555 32.41 13.01 12.63
N MET A 556 32.34 12.28 13.76
CA MET A 556 32.75 12.79 15.07
C MET A 556 34.28 12.87 15.26
N THR A 557 35.08 12.47 14.27
CA THR A 557 36.56 12.49 14.34
C THR A 557 37.21 13.48 13.37
N ILE A 558 36.43 14.14 12.50
CA ILE A 558 36.88 15.30 11.69
C ILE A 558 36.39 16.56 12.40
#